data_AF-A0A2V9M2J3-F1
#
_entry.id   AF-A0A2V9M2J3-F1
#
_cell.length_a   1.000
_cell.length_b   1.000
_cell.length_c   1.000
_cell.angle_alpha   90.00
_cell.angle_beta   90.00
_cell.angle_gamma   90.00
#
_symmetry.space_group_name_H-M   'P 1'
#
loop_
_entity.id
_entity.type
_entity.pdbx_description
1 polymer ?
#
loop_
_entity_poly.entity_id
_entity_poly.type
_entity_poly.pdbx_seq_one_letter_code
_entity_poly.pdbx_strand_id
1 'polypeptide(L)' 'MIRLQKITRYIWQLLIEACGENDYRRYRERALAQGEAALPAETFFLERLERKYARPSRCC' A
#
# COMPACT_ATOMS: atom_id res chain seq x y z
N MET A 1 5.94 13.15 28.50
CA MET A 1 5.22 12.04 27.83
C MET A 1 4.65 12.40 26.44
N ILE A 2 4.17 13.62 26.20
CA ILE A 2 3.53 14.04 24.92
C ILE A 2 4.48 13.97 23.69
N ARG A 3 5.79 14.24 23.86
CA ARG A 3 6.77 14.14 22.76
C ARG A 3 7.01 12.71 22.29
N LEU A 4 7.02 11.74 23.21
CA LEU A 4 7.25 10.34 22.88
C LEU A 4 6.11 9.79 22.00
N GLN A 5 4.87 10.15 22.31
CA GLN A 5 3.69 9.78 21.53
C GLN A 5 3.68 10.36 20.11
N LYS A 6 4.26 11.56 19.91
CA LYS A 6 4.41 12.13 18.57
C LYS A 6 5.44 11.38 17.74
N ILE A 7 6.57 11.03 18.36
CA ILE A 7 7.65 10.30 17.69
C ILE A 7 7.18 8.90 17.29
N THR A 8 6.52 8.17 18.20
CA THR A 8 6.01 6.84 17.89
C THR A 8 4.94 6.86 16.81
N ARG A 9 4.04 7.86 16.77
CA ARG A 9 3.10 8.04 15.65
C ARG A 9 3.80 8.28 14.32
N TYR A 10 4.85 9.09 14.32
CA TYR A 10 5.61 9.39 13.10
C TYR A 10 6.34 8.15 12.58
N ILE A 11 7.00 7.41 13.46
CA ILE A 11 7.65 6.14 13.13
C ILE A 11 6.62 5.11 12.65
N TRP A 12 5.46 5.04 13.29
CA TRP A 12 4.36 4.15 12.88
C TRP A 12 3.84 4.49 11.49
N GLN A 13 3.65 5.78 11.17
CA GLN A 13 3.28 6.22 9.83
C GLN A 13 4.37 5.86 8.80
N LEU A 14 5.65 6.02 9.13
CA LEU A 14 6.74 5.62 8.26
C LEU A 14 6.82 4.11 8.04
N LEU A 15 6.52 3.30 9.06
CA LEU A 15 6.46 1.84 8.93
C LEU A 15 5.28 1.39 8.05
N ILE A 16 4.10 2.00 8.20
CA ILE A 16 2.95 1.78 7.32
C ILE A 16 3.27 2.16 5.87
N GLU A 17 3.96 3.29 5.69
CA GLU A 17 4.45 3.75 4.37
C GLU A 17 5.44 2.74 3.77
N ALA A 18 6.39 2.26 4.58
CA ALA A 18 7.44 1.32 4.17
C ALA A 18 6.91 -0.11 3.89
N CYS A 19 5.89 -0.56 4.62
CA CYS A 19 5.20 -1.83 4.37
C CYS A 19 4.31 -1.81 3.12
N GLY A 20 4.11 -0.65 2.49
CA GLY A 20 3.24 -0.51 1.33
C GLY A 20 1.75 -0.49 1.68
N GLU A 21 1.41 -0.37 2.96
CA GLU A 21 0.01 -0.26 3.41
C GLU A 21 -0.59 1.10 2.99
N ASN A 22 0.25 2.10 2.73
CA ASN A 22 -0.15 3.36 2.10
C ASN A 22 -0.25 3.32 0.57
N ASP A 23 0.15 2.22 -0.09
CA ASP A 23 0.10 2.15 -1.56
C ASP A 23 -1.33 2.18 -2.09
N TYR A 24 -2.28 1.55 -1.38
CA TYR A 24 -3.69 1.63 -1.76
C TYR A 24 -4.21 3.07 -1.64
N ARG A 25 -3.80 3.82 -0.61
CA ARG A 25 -4.19 5.23 -0.45
C ARG A 25 -3.64 6.08 -1.60
N ARG A 26 -2.37 5.90 -1.97
CA ARG A 26 -1.74 6.57 -3.12
C ARG A 26 -2.37 6.16 -4.46
N TYR A 27 -2.76 4.90 -4.61
CA TYR A 27 -3.48 4.42 -5.79
C TYR A 27 -4.85 5.08 -5.89
N ARG A 28 -5.61 5.13 -4.79
CA ARG A 28 -6.92 5.77 -4.71
C ARG A 28 -6.84 7.27 -4.99
N GLU A 29 -5.86 7.97 -4.42
CA GLU A 29 -5.61 9.39 -4.69
C GLU A 29 -5.33 9.64 -6.18
N ARG A 30 -4.53 8.77 -6.83
CA ARG A 30 -4.28 8.84 -8.27
C ARG A 30 -5.52 8.55 -9.11
N ALA A 31 -6.28 7.51 -8.80
CA ALA A 31 -7.50 7.17 -9.51
C ALA A 31 -8.53 8.31 -9.41
N LEU A 32 -8.72 8.88 -8.22
CA LEU A 32 -9.58 10.05 -8.01
C LEU A 32 -9.11 11.28 -8.80
N ALA A 33 -7.80 11.55 -8.82
CA ALA A 33 -7.23 12.64 -9.60
C ALA A 33 -7.40 12.44 -11.13
N GLN A 34 -7.48 11.20 -11.59
CA GLN A 34 -7.75 10.83 -12.98
C GLN A 34 -9.24 10.77 -13.31
N GLY A 35 -10.13 10.94 -12.32
CA GLY A 35 -11.57 10.80 -12.48
C GLY A 35 -12.03 9.34 -12.59
N GLU A 36 -11.16 8.38 -12.29
CA GLU A 36 -11.45 6.96 -12.32
C GLU A 36 -11.94 6.48 -10.95
N ALA A 37 -12.83 5.49 -10.96
CA ALA A 37 -13.22 4.80 -9.74
C ALA A 37 -12.05 3.95 -9.26
N ALA A 38 -11.54 4.26 -8.05
CA ALA A 38 -10.53 3.43 -7.42
C ALA A 38 -11.07 2.01 -7.21
N LEU A 39 -10.29 0.99 -7.61
CA LEU A 39 -10.57 -0.40 -7.29
C LEU A 39 -10.76 -0.59 -5.77
N PRO A 40 -11.55 -1.58 -5.34
CA PRO A 40 -11.61 -1.97 -3.93
C PRO A 40 -10.23 -2.38 -3.43
N ALA A 41 -9.95 -2.09 -2.15
CA ALA A 41 -8.66 -2.40 -1.52
C ALA A 41 -8.29 -3.88 -1.67
N GLU A 42 -9.25 -4.76 -1.43
CA GLU A 42 -9.09 -6.21 -1.57
C GLU A 42 -8.63 -6.60 -2.98
N THR A 43 -9.28 -6.08 -4.02
CA THR A 43 -8.94 -6.34 -5.42
C THR A 43 -7.55 -5.81 -5.77
N PHE A 44 -7.18 -4.62 -5.29
CA PHE A 44 -5.85 -4.05 -5.50
C PHE A 44 -4.74 -4.91 -4.86
N PHE A 45 -4.97 -5.40 -3.63
CA PHE A 45 -4.00 -6.26 -2.95
C PHE A 45 -3.90 -7.64 -3.61
N LEU A 46 -5.03 -8.22 -4.04
CA LEU A 46 -5.06 -9.49 -4.76
C LEU A 46 -4.33 -9.39 -6.11
N GLU A 47 -4.57 -8.37 -6.93
CA GLU A 47 -3.84 -8.20 -8.19
C GLU A 47 -2.33 -8.06 -7.98
N ARG A 48 -1.92 -7.39 -6.90
CA ARG A 48 -0.50 -7.19 -6.59
C ARG A 48 0.15 -8.47 -6.07
N LEU A 49 -0.59 -9.26 -5.29
CA LEU A 49 -0.21 -10.61 -4.88
C LEU A 49 -0.06 -11.52 -6.09
N GLU A 50 -1.06 -11.55 -6.96
CA GLU A 50 -1.02 -12.28 -8.22
C GLU A 50 0.19 -11.85 -9.02
N ARG A 51 0.44 -10.56 -9.30
CA ARG A 51 1.64 -10.15 -10.04
C ARG A 51 2.96 -10.59 -9.38
N LYS A 52 3.03 -10.59 -8.04
CA LYS A 52 4.21 -11.01 -7.29
C LYS A 52 4.46 -12.51 -7.38
N TYR A 53 3.39 -13.31 -7.35
CA TYR A 53 3.44 -14.78 -7.33
C TYR A 53 3.11 -15.44 -8.68
N ALA A 54 2.65 -14.68 -9.67
CA ALA A 54 2.36 -15.11 -11.05
C ALA A 54 3.59 -15.13 -11.92
N ARG A 55 4.76 -14.65 -11.43
CA ARG A 55 6.01 -15.11 -12.02
C ARG A 55 6.08 -16.61 -11.76
N PRO A 56 6.03 -17.48 -12.78
CA PRO A 56 6.51 -18.83 -12.58
C PRO A 56 7.96 -18.67 -12.10
N SER A 57 8.23 -19.06 -10.85
CA SER A 57 9.60 -19.34 -10.46
C SER A 57 10.11 -20.26 -11.54
N ARG A 58 11.06 -19.79 -12.36
CA ARG A 58 11.77 -20.64 -13.31
C ARG A 58 12.53 -21.64 -12.45
N CYS A 59 11.84 -22.69 -12.04
CA CYS A 59 12.44 -23.94 -11.62
C CYS A 59 12.98 -24.54 -12.91
N CYS A 60 14.24 -24.21 -13.17
CA CYS A 60 15.14 -25.01 -13.97
C CYS A 60 16.26 -25.41 -13.01
#